data_AF-A0A059DJE6-F1
#
_entry.id   AF-A0A059DJE6-F1
#
_cell.length_a   1.000
_cell.length_b   1.000
_cell.length_c   1.000
_cell.angle_alpha   90.00
_cell.angle_beta   90.00
_cell.angle_gamma   90.00
#
_symmetry.space_group_name_H-M   'P 1'
#
loop_
_entity.id
_entity.type
_entity.pdbx_description
1 polymer ?
#
loop_
_entity_poly.entity_id
_entity_poly.type
_entity_poly.pdbx_seq_one_letter_code
_entity_poly.pdbx_strand_id
1 'polypeptide(L)'
;MVMPRIWTGLNHPRAKAALIWVLCFALFNFLLRMALNNSSQGPVPTPSSGDIPISNTERRSRLYDQMAKDLDEHGAAFLKQGETSQSLSLSELFTLVDGVVKPVPKVANPPVRANVLYLSSKYSKPMSDSVRQLFEPYFDKAIWFQNSSLYHFSMFHASHHISPVPASEDEIEAEASAVRAVADTVCPLKIVLDRVVLTSTGVLLGCWQVTSGTDPISIRAKLRTALPHAPEKQLYDAAILHTSFARLLGPPKATPKDLGTNSEQLQFFHELVARLNKKLRGSEALVSELWYVEEYDVLALAVDGRMKVRRFQLGCTGA
;
A
#
# COMPACT_ATOMS: atom_id res chain seq x y z
N MET A 1 -71.32 -5.54 37.82
CA MET A 1 -71.06 -4.52 38.85
C MET A 1 -69.89 -5.03 39.69
N VAL A 2 -68.96 -4.13 40.04
CA VAL A 2 -67.64 -4.33 40.70
C VAL A 2 -66.49 -4.71 39.76
N MET A 3 -65.77 -3.67 39.32
CA MET A 3 -64.39 -3.73 38.79
C MET A 3 -63.38 -3.97 39.91
N PRO A 4 -62.25 -4.66 39.65
CA PRO A 4 -61.02 -4.42 40.39
C PRO A 4 -60.03 -3.61 39.54
N ARG A 5 -59.57 -2.52 40.16
CA ARG A 5 -58.44 -1.66 39.79
C ARG A 5 -57.17 -2.48 39.52
N ILE A 6 -56.53 -2.25 38.39
CA ILE A 6 -55.09 -2.50 38.20
C ILE A 6 -54.48 -1.24 37.57
N TRP A 7 -54.12 -0.27 38.41
CA TRP A 7 -53.31 0.89 38.00
C TRP A 7 -52.48 1.37 39.18
N THR A 8 -51.47 0.58 39.57
CA THR A 8 -50.42 1.01 40.51
C THR A 8 -49.14 0.20 40.25
N GLY A 9 -48.35 0.63 39.27
CA GLY A 9 -47.07 -0.03 38.96
C GLY A 9 -45.99 0.85 38.32
N LEU A 10 -46.13 2.18 38.30
CA LEU A 10 -45.21 3.09 37.59
C LEU A 10 -44.44 4.10 38.47
N ASN A 11 -44.31 3.86 39.77
CA ASN A 11 -43.56 4.74 40.67
C ASN A 11 -42.42 4.09 41.46
N HIS A 12 -41.88 2.96 41.00
CA HIS A 12 -40.67 2.37 41.58
C HIS A 12 -39.42 2.81 40.79
N PRO A 13 -38.37 3.38 41.42
CA PRO A 13 -37.17 3.87 40.72
C PRO A 13 -36.45 2.82 39.86
N ARG A 14 -36.51 1.54 40.26
CA ARG A 14 -35.97 0.40 39.49
C ARG A 14 -36.78 0.11 38.22
N ALA A 15 -38.10 0.29 38.25
CA ALA A 15 -38.96 0.12 37.08
C ALA A 15 -38.77 1.26 36.07
N LYS A 16 -38.54 2.50 36.55
CA LYS A 16 -38.17 3.64 35.70
C LYS A 16 -36.79 3.45 35.06
N ALA A 17 -35.81 2.97 35.83
CA ALA A 17 -34.49 2.63 35.29
C ALA A 17 -34.56 1.51 34.24
N ALA A 18 -35.32 0.45 34.50
CA ALA A 18 -35.53 -0.64 33.54
C ALA A 18 -36.21 -0.15 32.25
N LEU A 19 -37.22 0.73 32.37
CA LEU A 19 -37.88 1.34 31.21
C LEU A 19 -36.91 2.20 30.40
N ILE A 20 -36.05 2.99 31.06
CA ILE A 20 -35.01 3.79 30.41
C ILE A 20 -34.02 2.88 29.69
N TRP A 21 -33.56 1.80 30.32
CA TRP A 21 -32.64 0.83 29.70
C TRP A 21 -33.27 0.14 28.49
N VAL A 22 -34.54 -0.23 28.55
CA VAL A 22 -35.28 -0.81 27.41
C VAL A 22 -35.44 0.20 26.29
N LEU A 23 -35.76 1.47 26.61
CA LEU A 23 -35.84 2.56 25.63
C LEU A 23 -34.48 2.83 24.98
N CYS A 24 -33.41 2.91 25.76
CA CYS A 24 -32.04 3.10 25.26
C CYS A 24 -31.59 1.92 24.38
N PHE A 25 -31.91 0.69 24.77
CA PHE A 25 -31.59 -0.51 23.98
C PHE A 25 -32.40 -0.55 22.68
N ALA A 26 -33.67 -0.18 22.71
CA ALA A 26 -34.51 -0.07 21.52
C ALA A 26 -34.02 1.04 20.58
N LEU A 27 -33.64 2.21 21.11
CA LEU A 27 -33.09 3.31 20.33
C LEU A 27 -31.75 2.93 19.71
N PHE A 28 -30.87 2.27 20.49
CA PHE A 28 -29.59 1.76 19.99
C PHE A 28 -29.77 0.73 18.89
N ASN A 29 -30.69 -0.23 19.05
CA ASN A 29 -30.99 -1.21 18.00
C ASN A 29 -31.62 -0.56 16.77
N PHE A 30 -32.47 0.46 16.94
CA PHE A 30 -33.06 1.19 15.83
C PHE A 30 -31.98 1.98 15.06
N LEU A 31 -31.11 2.71 15.76
CA LEU A 31 -29.99 3.43 15.16
C LEU A 31 -28.98 2.47 14.51
N LEU A 32 -28.69 1.32 15.14
CA LEU A 32 -27.80 0.29 14.58
C LEU A 32 -28.41 -0.36 13.34
N ARG A 33 -29.72 -0.64 13.32
CA ARG A 33 -30.43 -1.12 12.12
C ARG A 33 -30.47 -0.06 11.03
N MET A 34 -30.66 1.21 11.36
CA MET A 34 -30.55 2.30 10.39
C MET A 34 -29.13 2.44 9.86
N ALA A 35 -28.11 2.29 10.69
CA ALA A 35 -26.71 2.30 10.26
C ALA A 35 -26.35 1.09 9.38
N LEU A 36 -26.84 -0.10 9.70
CA LEU A 36 -26.65 -1.32 8.90
C LEU A 36 -27.45 -1.27 7.59
N ASN A 37 -28.65 -0.69 7.59
CA ASN A 37 -29.46 -0.47 6.37
C ASN A 37 -28.87 0.65 5.50
N ASN A 38 -28.36 1.74 6.08
CA ASN A 38 -27.60 2.76 5.35
C ASN A 38 -26.23 2.25 4.88
N SER A 39 -25.64 1.27 5.57
CA SER A 39 -24.42 0.58 5.13
C SER A 39 -24.69 -0.48 4.05
N SER A 40 -25.97 -0.82 3.79
CA SER A 40 -26.38 -1.84 2.82
C SER A 40 -27.11 -1.27 1.59
N GLN A 41 -27.28 0.05 1.49
CA GLN A 41 -27.78 0.72 0.29
C GLN A 41 -27.17 2.13 0.16
N GLY A 42 -25.89 2.18 -0.20
CA GLY A 42 -25.54 3.15 -1.25
C GLY A 42 -26.25 2.67 -2.52
N PRO A 43 -26.94 3.52 -3.28
CA PRO A 43 -27.51 3.09 -4.54
C PRO A 43 -26.36 2.51 -5.37
N VAL A 44 -26.47 1.23 -5.75
CA VAL A 44 -25.85 0.77 -6.99
C VAL A 44 -26.31 1.81 -8.01
N PRO A 45 -25.41 2.59 -8.64
CA PRO A 45 -25.85 3.39 -9.75
C PRO A 45 -26.39 2.36 -10.75
N THR A 46 -27.70 2.38 -10.96
CA THR A 46 -28.26 1.92 -12.23
C THR A 46 -27.32 2.48 -13.28
N PRO A 47 -26.71 1.66 -14.16
CA PRO A 47 -25.84 2.22 -15.17
C PRO A 47 -26.70 3.22 -15.91
N SER A 48 -26.39 4.51 -15.77
CA SER A 48 -26.89 5.46 -16.73
C SER A 48 -26.39 4.91 -18.06
N SER A 49 -27.26 4.83 -19.05
CA SER A 49 -26.98 4.25 -20.36
C SER A 49 -25.96 5.06 -21.18
N GLY A 50 -24.99 5.70 -20.50
CA GLY A 50 -23.86 6.44 -21.03
C GLY A 50 -22.62 6.47 -20.14
N ASP A 51 -22.57 5.76 -18.99
CA ASP A 51 -21.33 5.68 -18.18
C ASP A 51 -20.32 4.74 -18.86
N ILE A 52 -19.40 5.32 -19.63
CA ILE A 52 -18.27 4.61 -20.20
C ILE A 52 -17.45 3.99 -19.05
N PRO A 53 -17.20 2.66 -19.05
CA PRO A 53 -16.38 2.03 -18.02
C PRO A 53 -15.02 2.73 -17.95
N ILE A 54 -14.67 3.29 -16.79
CA ILE A 54 -13.39 3.96 -16.56
C ILE A 54 -12.27 2.94 -16.85
N SER A 55 -11.36 3.30 -17.75
CA SER A 55 -10.22 2.43 -18.08
C SER A 55 -9.31 2.23 -16.87
N ASN A 56 -8.61 1.09 -16.79
CA ASN A 56 -7.64 0.84 -15.72
C ASN A 56 -6.54 1.91 -15.66
N THR A 57 -6.16 2.45 -16.81
CA THR A 57 -5.21 3.57 -16.95
C THR A 57 -5.73 4.83 -16.26
N GLU A 58 -6.99 5.19 -16.49
CA GLU A 58 -7.62 6.34 -15.85
C GLU A 58 -7.78 6.12 -14.34
N ARG A 59 -8.19 4.91 -13.91
CA ARG A 59 -8.26 4.56 -12.49
C ARG A 59 -6.90 4.72 -11.81
N ARG A 60 -5.81 4.21 -12.42
CA ARG A 60 -4.45 4.43 -11.92
C ARG A 60 -4.07 5.90 -11.88
N SER A 61 -4.37 6.66 -12.92
CA SER A 61 -4.05 8.09 -12.97
C SER A 61 -4.69 8.83 -11.80
N ARG A 62 -5.98 8.58 -11.52
CA ARG A 62 -6.68 9.19 -10.39
C ARG A 62 -6.04 8.82 -9.04
N LEU A 63 -5.59 7.58 -8.87
CA LEU A 63 -4.84 7.16 -7.67
C LEU A 63 -3.53 7.92 -7.53
N TYR A 64 -2.79 8.08 -8.63
CA TYR A 64 -1.51 8.81 -8.61
C TYR A 64 -1.70 10.31 -8.39
N ASP A 65 -2.78 10.90 -8.90
CA ASP A 65 -3.15 12.28 -8.62
C ASP A 65 -3.46 12.48 -7.13
N GLN A 66 -4.13 11.51 -6.48
CA GLN A 66 -4.35 11.55 -5.04
C GLN A 66 -3.03 11.40 -4.25
N MET A 67 -2.15 10.49 -4.66
CA MET A 67 -0.84 10.35 -4.01
C MET A 67 0.04 11.59 -4.17
N ALA A 68 -0.06 12.29 -5.29
CA ALA A 68 0.69 13.53 -5.52
C ALA A 68 0.23 14.66 -4.58
N LYS A 69 -1.06 14.69 -4.22
CA LYS A 69 -1.63 15.66 -3.28
C LYS A 69 -1.35 15.34 -1.82
N ASP A 70 -0.98 14.10 -1.51
CA ASP A 70 -0.77 13.63 -0.13
C ASP A 70 0.20 14.53 0.66
N LEU A 71 1.29 14.96 0.01
CA LEU A 71 2.26 15.85 0.64
C LEU A 71 1.71 17.25 0.89
N ASP A 72 0.85 17.76 0.00
CA ASP A 72 0.20 19.08 0.15
C ASP A 72 -0.87 19.05 1.24
N GLU A 73 -1.63 17.95 1.33
CA GLU A 73 -2.73 17.77 2.27
C GLU A 73 -2.22 17.51 3.71
N HIS A 74 -1.16 16.73 3.87
CA HIS A 74 -0.69 16.26 5.18
C HIS A 74 0.67 16.84 5.60
N GLY A 75 1.36 17.54 4.70
CA GLY A 75 2.71 18.04 4.92
C GLY A 75 3.76 16.93 5.02
N ALA A 76 5.01 17.32 5.31
CA ALA A 76 6.12 16.39 5.47
C ALA A 76 6.11 15.69 6.85
N ALA A 77 5.09 14.86 7.11
CA ALA A 77 4.91 14.16 8.39
C ALA A 77 6.11 13.27 8.78
N PHE A 78 6.87 12.75 7.80
CA PHE A 78 8.11 12.00 8.05
C PHE A 78 9.17 12.78 8.84
N LEU A 79 9.12 14.12 8.86
CA LEU A 79 10.03 14.94 9.67
C LEU A 79 9.68 14.96 11.16
N LYS A 80 8.47 14.54 11.52
CA LYS A 80 7.96 14.54 12.90
C LYS A 80 8.02 13.15 13.56
N GLN A 81 8.85 12.23 13.05
CA GLN A 81 8.92 10.81 13.44
C GLN A 81 7.62 10.03 13.16
N GLY A 82 7.09 10.18 11.94
CA GLY A 82 5.78 9.65 11.54
C GLY A 82 5.67 8.13 11.35
N GLU A 83 4.44 7.70 11.06
CA GLU A 83 4.06 6.33 10.67
C GLU A 83 4.39 6.03 9.20
N THR A 84 4.49 4.75 8.87
CA THR A 84 4.57 4.25 7.49
C THR A 84 3.19 3.89 6.94
N SER A 85 3.10 3.73 5.63
CA SER A 85 1.87 3.29 4.93
C SER A 85 1.37 1.89 5.32
N GLN A 86 2.08 1.17 6.20
CA GLN A 86 1.76 -0.19 6.65
C GLN A 86 1.57 -0.29 8.17
N SER A 87 1.20 0.82 8.82
CA SER A 87 0.92 0.89 10.27
C SER A 87 2.11 0.55 11.17
N LEU A 88 3.34 0.68 10.65
CA LEU A 88 4.58 0.59 11.42
C LEU A 88 5.19 2.00 11.53
N SER A 89 5.80 2.35 12.66
CA SER A 89 6.51 3.63 12.78
C SER A 89 7.87 3.59 12.07
N LEU A 90 8.38 4.77 11.65
CA LEU A 90 9.69 4.84 11.00
C LEU A 90 10.83 4.38 11.93
N SER A 91 10.72 4.67 13.23
CA SER A 91 11.69 4.26 14.27
C SER A 91 11.70 2.74 14.51
N GLU A 92 10.63 2.04 14.15
CA GLU A 92 10.58 0.59 14.21
C GLU A 92 11.27 -0.11 13.04
N LEU A 93 11.44 0.60 11.92
CA LEU A 93 12.03 0.07 10.70
C LEU A 93 13.48 0.51 10.52
N PHE A 94 13.85 1.68 11.06
CA PHE A 94 15.16 2.29 10.85
C PHE A 94 15.74 2.83 12.15
N THR A 95 17.06 2.75 12.25
CA THR A 95 17.86 3.36 13.31
C THR A 95 19.03 4.14 12.72
N LEU A 96 19.60 5.06 13.50
CA LEU A 96 20.80 5.81 13.13
C LEU A 96 22.01 5.19 13.83
N VAL A 97 22.92 4.57 13.07
CA VAL A 97 24.20 4.05 13.58
C VAL A 97 25.32 4.83 12.92
N ASP A 98 26.13 5.53 13.71
CA ASP A 98 27.19 6.44 13.23
C ASP A 98 26.64 7.53 12.30
N GLY A 99 25.42 7.97 12.63
CA GLY A 99 24.62 8.89 11.85
C GLY A 99 24.01 8.27 10.59
N VAL A 100 24.34 7.03 10.20
CA VAL A 100 23.85 6.35 8.97
C VAL A 100 22.54 5.63 9.26
N VAL A 101 21.52 5.86 8.44
CA VAL A 101 20.29 5.06 8.48
C VAL A 101 20.64 3.60 8.19
N LYS A 102 20.28 2.73 9.14
CA LYS A 102 20.31 1.28 8.97
C LYS A 102 18.91 0.71 9.24
N PRO A 103 18.49 -0.31 8.49
CA PRO A 103 17.27 -1.02 8.81
C PRO A 103 17.40 -1.73 10.16
N VAL A 104 16.28 -1.90 10.86
CA VAL A 104 16.18 -2.69 12.09
C VAL A 104 15.41 -3.96 11.73
N PRO A 105 16.09 -5.08 11.43
CA PRO A 105 15.41 -6.32 11.08
C PRO A 105 14.56 -6.80 12.25
N LYS A 106 13.27 -6.96 12.01
CA LYS A 106 12.32 -7.58 12.95
C LYS A 106 11.85 -8.89 12.35
N VAL A 107 11.96 -9.98 13.10
CA VAL A 107 11.50 -11.29 12.62
C VAL A 107 9.99 -11.26 12.35
N ALA A 108 9.58 -11.70 11.17
CA ALA A 108 8.19 -11.98 10.84
C ALA A 108 7.85 -13.41 11.24
N ASN A 109 6.97 -13.59 12.21
CA ASN A 109 6.51 -14.90 12.66
C ASN A 109 4.98 -14.94 12.80
N PRO A 110 4.26 -15.64 11.91
CA PRO A 110 4.77 -16.40 10.76
C PRO A 110 5.40 -15.48 9.69
N PRO A 111 6.23 -16.04 8.78
CA PRO A 111 6.80 -15.27 7.66
C PRO A 111 5.71 -14.66 6.78
N VAL A 112 5.95 -13.44 6.30
CA VAL A 112 5.10 -12.79 5.30
C VAL A 112 5.32 -13.48 3.96
N ARG A 113 4.25 -13.70 3.19
CA ARG A 113 4.34 -14.37 1.88
C ARG A 113 3.73 -13.48 0.83
N ALA A 114 4.59 -12.88 0.00
CA ALA A 114 4.25 -11.83 -0.93
C ALA A 114 4.49 -12.27 -2.38
N ASN A 115 3.60 -11.84 -3.26
CA ASN A 115 3.73 -11.97 -4.70
C ASN A 115 4.03 -10.59 -5.27
N VAL A 116 5.13 -10.48 -6.00
CA VAL A 116 5.59 -9.21 -6.54
C VAL A 116 6.04 -9.35 -7.98
N LEU A 117 5.75 -8.34 -8.81
CA LEU A 117 6.40 -8.23 -10.10
C LEU A 117 7.79 -7.64 -9.91
N TYR A 118 8.80 -8.23 -10.54
CA TYR A 118 10.19 -7.77 -10.40
C TYR A 118 10.57 -6.78 -11.50
N LEU A 119 11.18 -5.66 -11.11
CA LEU A 119 11.80 -4.71 -12.03
C LEU A 119 13.30 -5.03 -12.14
N SER A 120 13.70 -5.64 -13.26
CA SER A 120 15.09 -6.05 -13.46
C SER A 120 16.10 -4.92 -13.30
N SER A 121 17.30 -5.27 -12.82
CA SER A 121 18.42 -4.33 -12.64
C SER A 121 18.80 -3.55 -13.90
N LYS A 122 18.47 -4.07 -15.09
CA LYS A 122 18.60 -3.36 -16.36
C LYS A 122 17.86 -2.02 -16.36
N TYR A 123 16.66 -1.98 -15.75
CA TYR A 123 15.83 -0.78 -15.68
C TYR A 123 15.96 -0.08 -14.32
N SER A 124 16.04 -0.82 -13.21
CA SER A 124 16.03 -0.22 -11.88
C SER A 124 17.34 0.48 -11.51
N LYS A 125 18.50 0.00 -11.95
CA LYS A 125 19.80 0.58 -11.59
C LYS A 125 19.96 2.02 -12.11
N PRO A 126 19.72 2.33 -13.41
CA PRO A 126 19.79 3.71 -13.90
C PRO A 126 18.83 4.67 -13.17
N MET A 127 17.64 4.19 -12.77
CA MET A 127 16.68 4.98 -11.99
C MET A 127 17.20 5.25 -10.59
N SER A 128 17.70 4.22 -9.90
CA SER A 128 18.29 4.34 -8.58
C SER A 128 19.48 5.30 -8.57
N ASP A 129 20.35 5.22 -9.58
CA ASP A 129 21.49 6.13 -9.73
C ASP A 129 21.02 7.59 -9.89
N SER A 130 19.96 7.81 -10.69
CA SER A 130 19.37 9.15 -10.87
C SER A 130 18.75 9.71 -9.59
N VAL A 131 18.07 8.86 -8.82
CA VAL A 131 17.49 9.21 -7.51
C VAL A 131 18.60 9.56 -6.53
N ARG A 132 19.63 8.72 -6.42
CA ARG A 132 20.79 8.94 -5.54
C ARG A 132 21.50 10.24 -5.88
N GLN A 133 21.87 10.44 -7.15
CA GLN A 133 22.56 11.65 -7.61
C GLN A 133 21.80 12.93 -7.25
N LEU A 134 20.46 12.90 -7.28
CA LEU A 134 19.64 14.07 -7.02
C LEU A 134 19.35 14.30 -5.53
N PHE A 135 19.12 13.24 -4.75
CA PHE A 135 18.68 13.35 -3.34
C PHE A 135 19.83 13.27 -2.34
N GLU A 136 20.86 12.46 -2.60
CA GLU A 136 21.98 12.23 -1.68
C GLU A 136 22.70 13.53 -1.24
N PRO A 137 22.93 14.54 -2.11
CA PRO A 137 23.54 15.80 -1.69
C PRO A 137 22.75 16.55 -0.60
N TYR A 138 21.43 16.37 -0.55
CA TYR A 138 20.55 17.05 0.39
C TYR A 138 20.28 16.24 1.64
N PHE A 139 20.10 14.92 1.53
CA PHE A 139 19.65 14.11 2.67
C PHE A 139 20.75 13.27 3.30
N ASP A 140 21.83 12.95 2.58
CA ASP A 140 22.94 12.13 3.07
C ASP A 140 22.47 10.91 3.86
N LYS A 141 22.65 10.94 5.18
CA LYS A 141 22.31 9.84 6.06
C LYS A 141 20.85 9.85 6.55
N ALA A 142 20.04 10.83 6.14
CA ALA A 142 18.61 10.95 6.46
C ALA A 142 17.70 10.38 5.36
N ILE A 143 18.23 9.53 4.49
CA ILE A 143 17.50 8.86 3.42
C ILE A 143 17.90 7.39 3.34
N TRP A 144 16.90 6.51 3.22
CA TRP A 144 17.07 5.11 2.85
C TRP A 144 16.86 4.98 1.34
N PHE A 145 17.91 4.58 0.61
CA PHE A 145 17.76 4.23 -0.80
C PHE A 145 17.40 2.76 -0.91
N GLN A 146 16.27 2.47 -1.54
CA GLN A 146 15.86 1.09 -1.77
C GLN A 146 16.93 0.38 -2.62
N ASN A 147 17.26 -0.86 -2.27
CA ASN A 147 18.15 -1.70 -3.06
C ASN A 147 17.56 -1.91 -4.46
N SER A 148 18.26 -1.41 -5.48
CA SER A 148 17.81 -1.46 -6.87
C SER A 148 17.68 -2.89 -7.41
N SER A 149 18.39 -3.85 -6.83
CA SER A 149 18.26 -5.27 -7.17
C SER A 149 16.96 -5.91 -6.67
N LEU A 150 16.22 -5.20 -5.82
CA LEU A 150 14.94 -5.61 -5.23
C LEU A 150 13.78 -4.69 -5.61
N TYR A 151 13.95 -3.81 -6.62
CA TYR A 151 12.84 -2.99 -7.10
C TYR A 151 11.73 -3.90 -7.62
N HIS A 152 10.51 -3.64 -7.13
CA HIS A 152 9.38 -4.50 -7.37
C HIS A 152 8.07 -3.71 -7.36
N PHE A 153 7.00 -4.40 -7.69
CA PHE A 153 5.63 -3.93 -7.60
C PHE A 153 4.83 -4.95 -6.80
N SER A 154 4.24 -4.55 -5.67
CA SER A 154 3.45 -5.47 -4.84
C SER A 154 2.16 -5.88 -5.55
N MET A 155 1.98 -7.18 -5.78
CA MET A 155 0.79 -7.72 -6.46
C MET A 155 -0.21 -8.28 -5.47
N PHE A 156 0.17 -9.27 -4.66
CA PHE A 156 -0.77 -9.94 -3.76
C PHE A 156 -0.06 -10.59 -2.59
N HIS A 157 -0.62 -10.51 -1.38
CA HIS A 157 -0.06 -11.15 -0.20
C HIS A 157 -0.88 -12.40 0.15
N ALA A 158 -0.22 -13.56 0.18
CA ALA A 158 -0.77 -14.79 0.78
C ALA A 158 -0.75 -14.70 2.33
N SER A 159 0.14 -13.86 2.88
CA SER A 159 0.12 -13.43 4.28
C SER A 159 0.74 -12.05 4.40
N HIS A 160 0.31 -11.22 5.35
CA HIS A 160 0.97 -9.95 5.69
C HIS A 160 0.99 -9.72 7.21
N HIS A 161 1.87 -8.87 7.71
CA HIS A 161 2.12 -8.67 9.15
C HIS A 161 0.89 -8.22 9.97
N ILE A 162 -0.06 -7.52 9.35
CA ILE A 162 -1.33 -7.12 10.00
C ILE A 162 -2.32 -8.30 10.13
N SER A 163 -2.31 -9.23 9.18
CA SER A 163 -3.18 -10.41 9.16
C SER A 163 -2.31 -11.62 8.82
N PRO A 164 -1.55 -12.12 9.81
CA PRO A 164 -0.65 -13.24 9.61
C PRO A 164 -1.46 -14.50 9.29
N VAL A 165 -0.97 -15.29 8.35
CA VAL A 165 -1.56 -16.56 7.92
C VAL A 165 -0.46 -17.60 7.99
N PRO A 166 -0.42 -18.43 9.05
CA PRO A 166 0.53 -19.54 9.13
C PRO A 166 0.37 -20.49 7.94
N ALA A 167 1.46 -21.10 7.51
CA ALA A 167 1.47 -22.16 6.51
C ALA A 167 2.60 -23.14 6.81
N SER A 168 2.35 -24.42 6.63
CA SER A 168 3.35 -25.48 6.60
C SER A 168 4.20 -25.41 5.33
N GLU A 169 5.33 -26.12 5.31
CA GLU A 169 6.20 -26.19 4.12
C GLU A 169 5.45 -26.74 2.89
N ASP A 170 4.57 -27.73 3.09
CA ASP A 170 3.75 -28.31 2.02
C ASP A 170 2.74 -27.29 1.46
N GLU A 171 2.11 -26.49 2.33
CA GLU A 171 1.22 -25.41 1.92
C GLU A 171 1.98 -24.31 1.17
N ILE A 172 3.19 -23.95 1.62
CA ILE A 172 4.06 -22.97 0.94
C ILE A 172 4.45 -23.48 -0.44
N GLU A 173 4.76 -24.77 -0.60
CA GLU A 173 5.11 -25.33 -1.91
C GLU A 173 3.88 -25.42 -2.84
N ALA A 174 2.69 -25.69 -2.29
CA ALA A 174 1.44 -25.62 -3.02
C ALA A 174 1.12 -24.18 -3.47
N GLU A 175 1.29 -23.19 -2.59
CA GLU A 175 1.14 -21.76 -2.92
C GLU A 175 2.12 -21.36 -4.04
N ALA A 176 3.39 -21.73 -3.93
CA ALA A 176 4.41 -21.44 -4.95
C ALA A 176 4.07 -22.08 -6.30
N SER A 177 3.58 -23.31 -6.30
CA SER A 177 3.14 -24.02 -7.52
C SER A 177 1.92 -23.34 -8.15
N ALA A 178 0.96 -22.89 -7.35
CA ALA A 178 -0.20 -22.15 -7.83
C ALA A 178 0.20 -20.79 -8.43
N VAL A 179 1.17 -20.09 -7.83
CA VAL A 179 1.70 -18.82 -8.35
C VAL A 179 2.45 -19.02 -9.66
N ARG A 180 3.24 -20.11 -9.80
CA ARG A 180 3.86 -20.48 -11.08
C ARG A 180 2.80 -20.68 -12.16
N ALA A 181 1.73 -21.42 -11.88
CA ALA A 181 0.64 -21.63 -12.83
C ALA A 181 -0.05 -20.31 -13.22
N VAL A 182 -0.16 -19.34 -12.31
CA VAL A 182 -0.61 -17.98 -12.65
C VAL A 182 0.37 -17.29 -13.59
N ALA A 183 1.68 -17.32 -13.30
CA ALA A 183 2.72 -16.71 -14.11
C ALA A 183 2.72 -17.21 -15.56
N ASP A 184 2.45 -18.51 -15.76
CA ASP A 184 2.34 -19.17 -17.08
C ASP A 184 1.10 -18.73 -17.89
N THR A 185 0.21 -17.90 -17.32
CA THR A 185 -0.95 -17.33 -18.02
C THR A 185 -0.92 -15.80 -18.12
N VAL A 186 0.14 -15.17 -17.63
CA VAL A 186 0.28 -13.72 -17.54
C VAL A 186 1.30 -13.28 -18.59
N CYS A 187 0.89 -12.39 -19.48
CA CYS A 187 1.78 -11.83 -20.49
C CYS A 187 2.77 -10.84 -19.85
N PRO A 188 4.05 -10.83 -20.27
CA PRO A 188 5.00 -9.80 -19.87
C PRO A 188 4.45 -8.38 -20.10
N LEU A 189 4.69 -7.49 -19.14
CA LEU A 189 4.15 -6.14 -19.15
C LEU A 189 5.16 -5.17 -19.72
N LYS A 190 4.76 -4.39 -20.72
CA LYS A 190 5.45 -3.14 -21.05
C LYS A 190 4.83 -2.03 -20.23
N ILE A 191 5.68 -1.31 -19.52
CA ILE A 191 5.25 -0.26 -18.60
C ILE A 191 6.05 1.01 -18.87
N VAL A 192 5.44 2.15 -18.51
CA VAL A 192 6.06 3.47 -18.61
C VAL A 192 5.91 4.19 -17.28
N LEU A 193 6.98 4.84 -16.82
CA LEU A 193 6.94 5.66 -15.61
C LEU A 193 6.16 6.94 -15.92
N ASP A 194 4.94 7.06 -15.38
CA ASP A 194 4.09 8.23 -15.57
C ASP A 194 4.59 9.41 -14.75
N ARG A 195 4.89 9.18 -13.46
CA ARG A 195 5.42 10.21 -12.57
C ARG A 195 6.13 9.62 -11.36
N VAL A 196 6.91 10.45 -10.70
CA VAL A 196 7.43 10.21 -9.36
C VAL A 196 6.68 11.11 -8.38
N VAL A 197 6.30 10.57 -7.22
CA VAL A 197 5.65 11.31 -6.13
C VAL A 197 6.42 11.11 -4.83
N LEU A 198 6.38 12.11 -3.95
CA LEU A 198 6.85 11.98 -2.57
C LEU A 198 5.61 12.01 -1.67
N THR A 199 5.44 11.00 -0.83
CA THR A 199 4.34 10.96 0.15
C THR A 199 4.68 11.75 1.41
N SER A 200 3.65 12.12 2.17
CA SER A 200 3.73 12.73 3.51
C SER A 200 4.50 11.85 4.52
N THR A 201 4.54 10.55 4.29
CA THR A 201 5.32 9.56 5.07
C THR A 201 6.75 9.35 4.56
N GLY A 202 7.19 10.18 3.61
CA GLY A 202 8.56 10.26 3.13
C GLY A 202 8.91 9.24 2.05
N VAL A 203 7.94 8.52 1.48
CA VAL A 203 8.22 7.53 0.43
C VAL A 203 8.31 8.21 -0.92
N LEU A 204 9.43 8.03 -1.61
CA LEU A 204 9.61 8.43 -2.99
C LEU A 204 9.19 7.28 -3.90
N LEU A 205 8.05 7.42 -4.56
CA LEU A 205 7.39 6.38 -5.35
C LEU A 205 7.47 6.68 -6.83
N GLY A 206 7.91 5.72 -7.64
CA GLY A 206 7.65 5.71 -9.06
C GLY A 206 6.26 5.14 -9.34
N CYS A 207 5.41 5.90 -10.02
CA CYS A 207 4.04 5.55 -10.42
C CYS A 207 4.00 5.18 -11.90
N TRP A 208 3.55 3.97 -12.22
CA TRP A 208 3.70 3.40 -13.55
C TRP A 208 2.37 3.16 -14.24
N GLN A 209 2.37 3.28 -15.56
CA GLN A 209 1.27 2.89 -16.44
C GLN A 209 1.66 1.65 -17.23
N VAL A 210 0.65 0.87 -17.61
CA VAL A 210 0.80 -0.31 -18.46
C VAL A 210 0.49 0.09 -19.89
N THR A 211 1.42 -0.15 -20.80
CA THR A 211 1.24 0.13 -22.24
C THR A 211 0.89 -1.12 -23.02
N SER A 212 1.33 -2.31 -22.57
CA SER A 212 0.90 -3.60 -23.10
C SER A 212 1.10 -4.74 -22.10
N GLY A 213 0.46 -5.89 -22.33
CA GLY A 213 0.56 -7.08 -21.47
C GLY A 213 -0.63 -7.21 -20.52
N THR A 214 -0.53 -8.09 -19.53
CA THR A 214 -1.62 -8.32 -18.58
C THR A 214 -1.64 -7.24 -17.50
N ASP A 215 -2.76 -6.54 -17.34
CA ASP A 215 -2.89 -5.46 -16.35
C ASP A 215 -2.79 -5.98 -14.89
N PRO A 216 -2.20 -5.22 -13.95
CA PRO A 216 -2.11 -5.56 -12.54
C PRO A 216 -3.44 -5.97 -11.91
N ILE A 217 -4.57 -5.36 -12.31
CA ILE A 217 -5.89 -5.78 -11.80
C ILE A 217 -6.16 -7.25 -12.11
N SER A 218 -5.88 -7.68 -13.34
CA SER A 218 -6.08 -9.05 -13.79
C SER A 218 -5.10 -10.02 -13.12
N ILE A 219 -3.83 -9.62 -12.94
CA ILE A 219 -2.84 -10.42 -12.22
C ILE A 219 -3.28 -10.64 -10.77
N ARG A 220 -3.71 -9.58 -10.09
CA ARG A 220 -4.23 -9.65 -8.71
C ARG A 220 -5.49 -10.50 -8.59
N ALA A 221 -6.38 -10.45 -9.57
CA ALA A 221 -7.56 -11.30 -9.61
C ALA A 221 -7.18 -12.78 -9.73
N LYS A 222 -6.27 -13.12 -10.66
CA LYS A 222 -5.75 -14.48 -10.84
C LYS A 222 -5.07 -15.01 -9.57
N LEU A 223 -4.22 -14.19 -8.94
CA LEU A 223 -3.54 -14.55 -7.68
C LEU A 223 -4.54 -14.79 -6.54
N ARG A 224 -5.57 -13.95 -6.42
CA ARG A 224 -6.63 -14.14 -5.41
C ARG A 224 -7.38 -15.46 -5.61
N THR A 225 -7.70 -15.83 -6.84
CA THR A 225 -8.34 -17.12 -7.13
C THR A 225 -7.41 -18.30 -6.82
N ALA A 226 -6.10 -18.15 -7.10
CA ALA A 226 -5.11 -19.19 -6.89
C ALA A 226 -4.71 -19.38 -5.40
N LEU A 227 -4.90 -18.35 -4.56
CA LEU A 227 -4.45 -18.31 -3.16
C LEU A 227 -5.65 -18.04 -2.22
N PRO A 228 -6.56 -19.02 -2.03
CA PRO A 228 -7.84 -18.80 -1.34
C PRO A 228 -7.71 -18.53 0.17
N HIS A 229 -6.58 -18.89 0.79
CA HIS A 229 -6.34 -18.67 2.22
C HIS A 229 -5.69 -17.32 2.53
N ALA A 230 -5.44 -16.49 1.50
CA ALA A 230 -4.86 -15.17 1.68
C ALA A 230 -5.80 -14.23 2.47
N PRO A 231 -5.25 -13.21 3.15
CA PRO A 231 -6.07 -12.18 3.79
C PRO A 231 -7.08 -11.54 2.83
N GLU A 232 -8.34 -11.44 3.26
CA GLU A 232 -9.43 -10.88 2.46
C GLU A 232 -9.12 -9.44 2.02
N LYS A 233 -8.62 -8.63 2.96
CA LYS A 233 -8.22 -7.24 2.72
C LYS A 233 -6.75 -7.19 2.33
N GLN A 234 -6.48 -6.76 1.11
CA GLN A 234 -5.13 -6.47 0.63
C GLN A 234 -4.73 -5.02 0.99
N LEU A 235 -3.43 -4.74 1.04
CA LEU A 235 -2.86 -3.47 1.54
C LEU A 235 -2.93 -2.31 0.54
N TYR A 236 -3.48 -2.50 -0.65
CA TYR A 236 -3.44 -1.52 -1.73
C TYR A 236 -4.60 -1.65 -2.72
N ASP A 237 -4.89 -0.57 -3.44
CA ASP A 237 -5.90 -0.57 -4.51
C ASP A 237 -5.52 -1.55 -5.63
N ALA A 238 -6.51 -2.24 -6.20
CA ALA A 238 -6.30 -3.25 -7.23
C ALA A 238 -5.62 -2.71 -8.50
N ALA A 239 -5.75 -1.41 -8.81
CA ALA A 239 -5.21 -0.83 -10.05
C ALA A 239 -3.76 -0.37 -9.93
N ILE A 240 -3.28 -0.07 -8.72
CA ILE A 240 -1.97 0.59 -8.49
C ILE A 240 -0.81 -0.22 -9.07
N LEU A 241 0.18 0.48 -9.62
CA LEU A 241 1.46 -0.09 -10.02
C LEU A 241 2.58 0.89 -9.64
N HIS A 242 3.23 0.64 -8.51
CA HIS A 242 4.28 1.52 -8.01
C HIS A 242 5.54 0.75 -7.61
N THR A 243 6.66 1.46 -7.59
CA THR A 243 7.94 1.02 -7.03
C THR A 243 8.45 2.06 -6.07
N SER A 244 8.89 1.64 -4.89
CA SER A 244 9.56 2.51 -3.92
C SER A 244 11.02 2.72 -4.32
N PHE A 245 11.43 3.97 -4.55
CA PHE A 245 12.80 4.31 -4.91
C PHE A 245 13.67 4.62 -3.71
N ALA A 246 13.12 5.38 -2.76
CA ALA A 246 13.78 5.78 -1.55
C ALA A 246 12.75 6.16 -0.48
N ARG A 247 13.23 6.31 0.75
CA ARG A 247 12.45 6.83 1.87
C ARG A 247 13.23 7.93 2.58
N LEU A 248 12.68 9.12 2.63
CA LEU A 248 13.16 10.22 3.46
C LEU A 248 12.79 9.94 4.91
N LEU A 249 13.79 10.05 5.79
CA LEU A 249 13.69 9.70 7.21
C LEU A 249 13.99 10.89 8.11
N GLY A 250 14.36 12.03 7.54
CA GLY A 250 14.69 13.24 8.27
C GLY A 250 14.89 14.45 7.35
N PRO A 251 15.22 15.60 7.95
CA PRO A 251 15.39 16.85 7.22
C PRO A 251 16.67 16.86 6.34
N PRO A 252 16.72 17.71 5.29
CA PRO A 252 17.93 17.92 4.51
C PRO A 252 19.04 18.65 5.29
N LYS A 253 20.30 18.50 4.87
CA LYS A 253 21.56 18.96 5.50
C LYS A 253 21.71 20.47 5.72
N ALA A 254 21.08 21.30 4.89
CA ALA A 254 21.14 22.77 5.01
C ALA A 254 19.81 23.35 4.50
N THR A 255 18.95 24.01 5.29
CA THR A 255 19.00 24.46 6.70
C THR A 255 17.58 24.46 7.30
N PRO A 256 17.37 24.04 8.56
CA PRO A 256 16.13 24.34 9.32
C PRO A 256 16.01 25.81 9.77
N LYS A 257 17.06 26.63 9.58
CA LYS A 257 17.02 28.08 9.85
C LYS A 257 16.71 28.95 8.62
N ASP A 258 16.77 28.40 7.40
CA ASP A 258 16.50 29.15 6.15
C ASP A 258 15.42 28.50 5.24
N LEU A 259 14.92 27.29 5.56
CA LEU A 259 13.63 26.81 5.04
C LEU A 259 12.56 27.42 5.93
N GLY A 260 12.16 28.65 5.64
CA GLY A 260 11.31 29.50 6.46
C GLY A 260 9.97 28.86 6.81
N THR A 261 8.89 29.29 6.17
CA THR A 261 7.56 28.76 6.48
C THR A 261 7.41 27.29 6.03
N ASN A 262 6.41 26.56 6.55
CA ASN A 262 6.06 25.21 6.04
C ASN A 262 5.92 25.18 4.51
N SER A 263 5.53 26.30 3.89
CA SER A 263 5.40 26.44 2.43
C SER A 263 6.75 26.34 1.71
N GLU A 264 7.82 26.92 2.25
CA GLU A 264 9.15 26.89 1.64
C GLU A 264 9.74 25.48 1.68
N GLN A 265 9.48 24.76 2.77
CA GLN A 265 9.86 23.35 2.89
C GLN A 265 9.13 22.46 1.87
N LEU A 266 7.82 22.65 1.71
CA LEU A 266 7.05 21.92 0.69
C LEU A 266 7.53 22.25 -0.72
N GLN A 267 7.78 23.52 -1.01
CA GLN A 267 8.33 23.95 -2.30
C GLN A 267 9.65 23.26 -2.60
N PHE A 268 10.57 23.16 -1.63
CA PHE A 268 11.83 22.45 -1.80
C PHE A 268 11.63 20.99 -2.21
N PHE A 269 10.72 20.27 -1.56
CA PHE A 269 10.43 18.88 -1.93
C PHE A 269 9.80 18.77 -3.32
N HIS A 270 8.87 19.68 -3.67
CA HIS A 270 8.27 19.74 -5.00
C HIS A 270 9.30 19.99 -6.09
N GLU A 271 10.27 20.87 -5.86
CA GLU A 271 11.35 21.15 -6.81
C GLU A 271 12.25 19.92 -7.04
N LEU A 272 12.58 19.17 -5.98
CA LEU A 272 13.33 17.92 -6.11
C LEU A 272 12.55 16.87 -6.90
N VAL A 273 11.27 16.67 -6.58
CA VAL A 273 10.40 15.71 -7.28
C VAL A 273 10.21 16.14 -8.75
N ALA A 274 10.06 17.42 -9.05
CA ALA A 274 9.94 17.95 -10.40
C ALA A 274 11.23 17.70 -11.22
N ARG A 275 12.40 17.95 -10.62
CA ARG A 275 13.71 17.66 -11.24
C ARG A 275 13.88 16.16 -11.52
N LEU A 276 13.42 15.30 -10.62
CA LEU A 276 13.46 13.86 -10.82
C LEU A 276 12.52 13.40 -11.93
N ASN A 277 11.29 13.93 -11.95
CA ASN A 277 10.32 13.66 -13.01
C ASN A 277 10.85 14.08 -14.39
N LYS A 278 11.52 15.22 -14.49
CA LYS A 278 12.17 15.66 -15.75
C LYS A 278 13.20 14.65 -16.26
N LYS A 279 13.87 13.91 -15.36
CA LYS A 279 14.85 12.88 -15.72
C LYS A 279 14.21 11.52 -16.04
N LEU A 280 13.21 11.10 -15.26
CA LEU A 280 12.75 9.71 -15.26
C LEU A 280 11.41 9.48 -15.98
N ARG A 281 10.54 10.49 -16.06
CA ARG A 281 9.22 10.35 -16.68
C ARG A 281 9.35 9.87 -18.13
N GLY A 282 8.51 8.92 -18.52
CA GLY A 282 8.57 8.30 -19.85
C GLY A 282 9.58 7.16 -19.94
N SER A 283 10.33 6.84 -18.88
CA SER A 283 11.18 5.65 -18.87
C SER A 283 10.33 4.39 -19.03
N GLU A 284 10.71 3.56 -19.99
CA GLU A 284 10.03 2.30 -20.27
C GLU A 284 10.73 1.11 -19.62
N ALA A 285 9.97 0.10 -19.25
CA ALA A 285 10.50 -1.17 -18.77
C ALA A 285 9.66 -2.34 -19.28
N LEU A 286 10.32 -3.49 -19.43
CA LEU A 286 9.68 -4.78 -19.65
C LEU A 286 9.77 -5.58 -18.34
N VAL A 287 8.62 -5.88 -17.77
CA VAL A 287 8.47 -6.73 -16.59
C VAL A 287 8.11 -8.14 -17.06
N SER A 288 8.97 -9.09 -16.76
CA SER A 288 8.89 -10.47 -17.26
C SER A 288 8.92 -11.53 -16.15
N GLU A 289 8.95 -11.12 -14.89
CA GLU A 289 9.05 -12.05 -13.76
C GLU A 289 8.00 -11.74 -12.68
N LEU A 290 7.32 -12.79 -12.22
CA LEU A 290 6.52 -12.81 -11.01
C LEU A 290 7.27 -13.60 -9.95
N TRP A 291 7.53 -12.97 -8.81
CA TRP A 291 8.23 -13.58 -7.70
C TRP A 291 7.25 -13.94 -6.59
N TYR A 292 7.43 -15.13 -6.02
CA TYR A 292 6.84 -15.54 -4.76
C TYR A 292 7.92 -15.47 -3.68
N VAL A 293 7.70 -14.62 -2.68
CA VAL A 293 8.70 -14.22 -1.69
C VAL A 293 8.20 -14.57 -0.30
N GLU A 294 8.98 -15.38 0.41
CA GLU A 294 8.84 -15.55 1.85
C GLU A 294 9.75 -14.51 2.53
N GLU A 295 9.18 -13.54 3.24
CA GLU A 295 9.89 -12.53 4.01
C GLU A 295 9.96 -12.99 5.47
N TYR A 296 11.16 -13.37 5.91
CA TYR A 296 11.42 -13.80 7.29
C TYR A 296 11.65 -12.63 8.24
N ASP A 297 11.90 -11.45 7.69
CA ASP A 297 11.90 -10.18 8.41
C ASP A 297 10.77 -9.29 7.89
N VAL A 298 10.16 -8.50 8.78
CA VAL A 298 9.07 -7.58 8.44
C VAL A 298 9.55 -6.58 7.38
N LEU A 299 8.84 -6.55 6.25
CA LEU A 299 9.18 -5.74 5.08
C LEU A 299 10.56 -6.05 4.47
N ALA A 300 11.05 -7.29 4.53
CA ALA A 300 12.36 -7.69 4.00
C ALA A 300 12.65 -7.18 2.58
N LEU A 301 11.67 -7.16 1.68
CA LEU A 301 11.80 -6.61 0.34
C LEU A 301 12.12 -5.09 0.33
N ALA A 302 11.66 -4.34 1.34
CA ALA A 302 11.87 -2.90 1.46
C ALA A 302 13.11 -2.51 2.29
N VAL A 303 13.60 -3.41 3.14
CA VAL A 303 14.67 -3.11 4.12
C VAL A 303 15.90 -4.01 4.03
N ASP A 304 16.06 -4.73 2.91
CA ASP A 304 17.14 -5.72 2.71
C ASP A 304 17.16 -6.80 3.80
N GLY A 305 15.98 -7.24 4.23
CA GLY A 305 15.81 -8.28 5.24
C GLY A 305 16.01 -9.70 4.68
N ARG A 306 15.97 -10.69 5.57
CA ARG A 306 16.06 -12.10 5.20
C ARG A 306 14.81 -12.54 4.45
N MET A 307 15.01 -13.18 3.31
CA MET A 307 13.93 -13.66 2.47
C MET A 307 14.33 -14.89 1.66
N LYS A 308 13.36 -15.66 1.20
CA LYS A 308 13.51 -16.72 0.21
C LYS A 308 12.66 -16.37 -1.00
N VAL A 309 13.28 -16.35 -2.18
CA VAL A 309 12.65 -15.90 -3.42
C VAL A 309 12.55 -17.06 -4.40
N ARG A 310 11.32 -17.37 -4.84
CA ARG A 310 11.06 -18.21 -6.01
C ARG A 310 10.67 -17.30 -7.18
N ARG A 311 11.33 -17.46 -8.32
CA ARG A 311 11.16 -16.60 -9.50
C ARG A 311 10.47 -17.38 -10.61
N PHE A 312 9.42 -16.82 -11.17
CA PHE A 312 8.67 -17.42 -12.27
C PHE A 312 8.64 -16.45 -13.45
N GLN A 313 8.97 -16.97 -14.64
CA GLN A 313 8.88 -16.20 -15.87
C GLN A 313 7.42 -16.02 -16.23
N LEU A 314 7.07 -14.82 -16.67
CA LEU A 314 5.76 -14.53 -17.21
C LEU A 314 5.68 -15.12 -18.62
N GLY A 315 4.65 -15.93 -18.83
CA GLY A 315 4.34 -16.52 -20.12
C GLY A 315 2.86 -16.42 -20.37
N CYS A 316 2.46 -16.12 -21.60
CA CYS A 316 1.11 -16.38 -22.06
C CYS A 316 1.25 -17.01 -23.44
N THR A 317 0.66 -18.17 -23.63
CA THR A 317 0.64 -18.82 -24.95
C THR A 317 -0.28 -18.01 -25.87
N GLY A 318 0.29 -17.22 -26.77
CA GLY A 318 -0.45 -16.46 -27.78
C GLY A 318 -0.02 -15.01 -28.03
N ALA A 319 1.27 -14.67 -27.90
CA ALA A 319 1.80 -13.40 -28.43
C ALA A 319 1.98 -13.49 -29.96
#